data_AF-A0A537MLM5-F1
#
_entry.id   AF-A0A537MLM5-F1
#
_cell.length_a   1.000
_cell.length_b   1.000
_cell.length_c   1.000
_cell.angle_alpha   90.00
_cell.angle_beta   90.00
_cell.angle_gamma   90.00
#
_symmetry.space_group_name_H-M   'P 1'
#
loop_
_entity.id
_entity.type
_entity.pdbx_description
1 polymer ?
#
loop_
_entity_poly.entity_id
_entity_poly.type
_entity_poly.pdbx_seq_one_letter_code
_entity_poly.pdbx_strand_id
1 'polypeptide(L)'
;PEDTKQRIDGLKAVHAYLSKYSPRPLGKISEESRRNLPPPGIHPLVRRHPENERKALFLNPVRMESIAGMEDKEALALIDELMRHATQKKYEYRHRWRRHPVLLFGDGLCCCRTFVCCCFR
;
A
#
# COMPACT_ATOMS: atom_id res chain seq x y z
N PRO A 1 -4.50 3.57 -16.35
CA PRO A 1 -5.49 4.10 -17.31
C PRO A 1 -6.24 5.27 -16.68
N GLU A 2 -6.74 6.23 -17.47
CA GLU A 2 -7.38 7.43 -16.89
C GLU A 2 -8.69 7.09 -16.17
N ASP A 3 -9.48 6.18 -16.73
CA ASP A 3 -10.69 5.64 -16.12
C ASP A 3 -10.42 5.04 -14.72
N THR A 4 -9.40 4.19 -14.60
CA THR A 4 -8.99 3.63 -13.30
C THR A 4 -8.56 4.71 -12.31
N LYS A 5 -7.89 5.78 -12.77
CA LYS A 5 -7.45 6.89 -11.91
C LYS A 5 -8.64 7.66 -11.34
N GLN A 6 -9.68 7.87 -12.14
CA GLN A 6 -10.92 8.54 -11.69
C GLN A 6 -11.69 7.66 -10.71
N ARG A 7 -11.81 6.36 -11.00
CA ARG A 7 -12.51 5.39 -10.14
C ARG A 7 -11.92 5.30 -8.74
N ILE A 8 -10.60 5.45 -8.61
CA ILE A 8 -9.89 5.34 -7.31
C ILE A 8 -9.65 6.67 -6.61
N ASP A 9 -9.91 7.80 -7.28
CA ASP A 9 -9.71 9.13 -6.71
C ASP A 9 -10.75 9.34 -5.60
N GLY A 10 -10.28 9.58 -4.37
CA GLY A 10 -11.14 9.78 -3.19
C GLY A 10 -11.52 8.50 -2.43
N LEU A 11 -11.19 7.31 -2.94
CA LEU A 11 -11.37 6.07 -2.16
C LEU A 11 -10.46 6.05 -0.94
N LYS A 12 -10.96 5.48 0.16
CA LYS A 12 -10.22 5.31 1.41
C LYS A 12 -10.09 3.82 1.74
N ALA A 13 -8.88 3.36 1.98
CA ALA A 13 -8.61 2.00 2.41
C ALA A 13 -8.48 1.94 3.94
N VAL A 14 -8.96 0.83 4.49
CA VAL A 14 -8.83 0.48 5.90
C VAL A 14 -7.59 -0.40 6.06
N HIS A 15 -6.65 0.06 6.88
CA HIS A 15 -5.40 -0.63 7.18
C HIS A 15 -5.45 -1.20 8.60
N ALA A 16 -5.63 -2.51 8.71
CA ALA A 16 -5.57 -3.23 9.97
C ALA A 16 -4.16 -3.79 10.21
N TYR A 17 -3.74 -3.87 11.47
CA TYR A 17 -2.47 -4.50 11.83
C TYR A 17 -2.50 -6.00 11.47
N LEU A 18 -3.60 -6.68 11.78
CA LEU A 18 -3.82 -8.08 11.40
C LEU A 18 -4.89 -8.16 10.32
N SER A 19 -4.52 -7.91 9.06
CA SER A 19 -5.45 -8.14 7.95
C SER A 19 -5.71 -9.63 7.77
N LYS A 20 -6.98 -10.01 7.69
CA LYS A 20 -7.43 -11.37 7.37
C LYS A 20 -7.04 -11.79 5.94
N TYR A 21 -6.83 -10.82 5.07
CA TYR A 21 -6.54 -11.02 3.65
C TYR A 21 -5.05 -10.89 3.32
N SER A 22 -4.18 -10.90 4.35
CA SER A 22 -2.73 -10.87 4.14
C SER A 22 -2.29 -12.07 3.30
N PRO A 23 -1.54 -11.87 2.18
CA PRO A 23 -1.07 -12.95 1.33
C PRO A 23 0.04 -13.79 1.97
N ARG A 24 0.54 -13.35 3.13
CA ARG A 24 1.57 -14.04 3.93
C ARG A 24 1.05 -14.30 5.34
N PRO A 25 1.51 -15.38 6.00
CA PRO A 25 1.20 -15.59 7.41
C PRO A 25 1.75 -14.43 8.23
N LEU A 26 0.87 -13.84 9.03
CA LEU A 26 1.27 -12.87 10.05
C LEU A 26 1.72 -13.64 11.29
N GLY A 27 2.76 -13.13 11.97
CA GLY A 27 3.27 -13.75 13.19
C GLY A 27 2.17 -13.84 14.24
N LYS A 28 2.13 -14.95 14.99
CA LYS A 28 1.23 -15.08 16.14
C LYS A 28 1.63 -14.04 17.18
N ILE A 29 0.71 -13.17 17.55
CA ILE A 29 0.89 -12.21 18.65
C ILE A 29 0.19 -12.74 19.90
N SER A 30 0.69 -12.38 21.09
CA SER A 30 0.01 -12.70 22.34
C SER A 30 -1.37 -12.00 22.43
N GLU A 31 -2.28 -12.56 23.22
CA GLU A 31 -3.58 -11.94 23.54
C GLU A 31 -3.42 -10.51 24.05
N GLU A 32 -2.45 -10.29 24.95
CA GLU A 32 -2.12 -8.96 25.50
C GLU A 32 -1.68 -7.99 24.40
N SER A 33 -0.79 -8.44 23.51
CA SER A 33 -0.34 -7.62 22.36
C SER A 33 -1.50 -7.31 21.42
N ARG A 34 -2.45 -8.22 21.26
CA ARG A 34 -3.63 -8.04 20.40
C ARG A 34 -4.58 -6.98 20.93
N ARG A 35 -4.75 -6.89 22.25
CA ARG A 35 -5.57 -5.84 22.91
C ARG A 35 -4.93 -4.46 22.81
N ASN A 36 -3.61 -4.40 22.78
CA ASN A 36 -2.84 -3.16 22.66
C ASN A 36 -2.59 -2.74 21.20
N LEU A 37 -3.19 -3.42 20.22
CA LEU A 37 -3.05 -3.01 18.83
C LEU A 37 -3.78 -1.68 18.59
N PRO A 38 -3.20 -0.79 17.77
CA PRO A 38 -3.90 0.41 17.35
C PRO A 38 -5.14 0.06 16.53
N PRO A 39 -6.19 0.89 16.59
CA PRO A 39 -7.37 0.70 15.75
C PRO A 39 -6.99 0.76 14.26
N PRO A 40 -7.79 0.13 13.37
CA PRO A 40 -7.55 0.21 11.93
C PRO A 40 -7.45 1.65 11.45
N GLY A 41 -6.39 1.96 10.72
CA GLY A 41 -6.15 3.29 10.16
C GLY A 41 -6.88 3.46 8.84
N ILE A 42 -7.64 4.55 8.69
CA ILE A 42 -8.30 4.89 7.43
C ILE A 42 -7.39 5.85 6.66
N HIS A 43 -6.89 5.41 5.50
CA HIS A 43 -5.99 6.19 4.67
C HIS A 43 -6.53 6.30 3.23
N PRO A 44 -6.34 7.43 2.54
CA PRO A 44 -6.74 7.54 1.14
C PRO A 44 -5.89 6.60 0.28
N LEU A 45 -6.54 5.93 -0.67
CA LEU A 45 -5.93 4.99 -1.60
C LEU A 45 -4.92 5.69 -2.54
N VAL A 46 -5.21 6.95 -2.86
CA VAL A 46 -4.33 7.86 -3.59
C VAL A 46 -3.90 8.97 -2.65
N ARG A 47 -2.60 9.09 -2.40
CA ARG A 47 -1.99 10.17 -1.62
C ARG A 47 -1.35 11.17 -2.56
N ARG A 48 -1.40 12.46 -2.21
CA ARG A 48 -0.60 13.49 -2.85
C ARG A 48 0.68 13.70 -2.04
N HIS A 49 1.82 13.72 -2.73
CA HIS A 49 3.08 14.06 -2.08
C HIS A 49 3.05 15.55 -1.69
N PRO A 50 3.39 15.91 -0.43
CA PRO A 50 3.23 17.28 0.05
C PRO A 50 4.13 18.28 -0.69
N GLU A 51 5.29 17.87 -1.17
CA GLU A 51 6.27 18.78 -1.79
C GLU A 51 6.15 18.91 -3.32
N ASN A 52 5.64 17.88 -4.01
CA ASN A 52 5.64 17.84 -5.48
C ASN A 52 4.25 17.58 -6.08
N GLU A 53 3.23 17.48 -5.22
CA GLU A 53 1.81 17.28 -5.55
C GLU A 53 1.48 16.04 -6.39
N ARG A 54 2.47 15.19 -6.67
CA ARG A 54 2.25 13.97 -7.46
C ARG A 54 1.34 13.02 -6.71
N LYS A 55 0.41 12.41 -7.45
CA LYS A 55 -0.46 11.35 -6.95
C LYS A 55 0.32 10.03 -6.90
N ALA A 56 0.34 9.39 -5.74
CA ALA A 56 0.95 8.10 -5.50
C ALA A 56 -0.08 7.12 -4.92
N LEU A 57 0.01 5.86 -5.33
CA LEU A 57 -0.81 4.79 -4.78
C LEU A 57 -0.28 4.36 -3.41
N PHE A 58 -1.15 4.38 -2.40
CA PHE A 58 -0.85 3.92 -1.05
C PHE A 58 -1.40 2.51 -0.83
N LEU A 59 -0.75 1.51 -1.42
CA LEU A 59 -1.16 0.11 -1.36
C LEU A 59 -0.34 -0.66 -0.33
N ASN A 60 -1.01 -1.51 0.45
CA ASN A 60 -0.37 -2.43 1.38
C ASN A 60 -1.10 -3.77 1.41
N PRO A 61 -0.67 -4.80 0.65
CA PRO A 61 -1.38 -6.06 0.57
C PRO A 61 -1.41 -6.81 1.92
N VAL A 62 -0.50 -6.48 2.84
CA VAL A 62 -0.40 -7.15 4.15
C VAL A 62 -1.29 -6.50 5.21
N ARG A 63 -1.62 -5.22 5.04
CA ARG A 63 -2.38 -4.44 6.04
C ARG A 63 -3.75 -4.00 5.57
N MET A 64 -4.00 -3.92 4.26
CA MET A 64 -5.31 -3.55 3.74
C MET A 64 -6.33 -4.66 4.05
N GLU A 65 -7.44 -4.28 4.65
CA GLU A 65 -8.54 -5.17 4.99
C GLU A 65 -9.78 -4.90 4.12
N SER A 66 -10.12 -3.64 3.89
CA SER A 66 -11.28 -3.24 3.08
C SER A 66 -11.12 -1.83 2.50
N ILE A 67 -12.06 -1.44 1.64
CA ILE A 67 -12.21 -0.07 1.12
C ILE A 67 -13.51 0.49 1.68
N ALA A 68 -13.46 1.70 2.24
CA ALA A 68 -14.63 2.35 2.82
C ALA A 68 -15.71 2.59 1.75
N GLY A 69 -16.93 2.12 2.03
CA GLY A 69 -18.07 2.27 1.13
C GLY A 69 -18.16 1.25 0.00
N MET A 70 -17.39 0.17 0.06
CA MET A 70 -17.38 -0.91 -0.93
C MET A 70 -17.53 -2.27 -0.24
N GLU A 71 -18.15 -3.24 -0.92
CA GLU A 71 -18.21 -4.62 -0.41
C GLU A 71 -16.80 -5.24 -0.38
N ASP A 72 -16.50 -6.05 0.64
CA ASP A 72 -15.21 -6.73 0.80
C ASP A 72 -14.74 -7.45 -0.48
N LYS A 73 -15.64 -8.16 -1.16
CA LYS A 73 -15.30 -8.90 -2.38
C LYS A 73 -14.86 -7.98 -3.52
N GLU A 74 -15.57 -6.88 -3.72
CA GLU A 74 -15.23 -5.88 -4.74
C GLU A 74 -13.94 -5.12 -4.36
N ALA A 75 -13.78 -4.80 -3.08
CA ALA A 75 -12.60 -4.13 -2.56
C ALA A 75 -11.34 -4.96 -2.78
N LEU A 76 -11.40 -6.27 -2.48
CA LEU A 76 -10.27 -7.18 -2.70
C LEU A 76 -9.94 -7.34 -4.18
N ALA A 77 -10.94 -7.44 -5.04
CA ALA A 77 -10.73 -7.51 -6.48
C ALA A 77 -10.04 -6.25 -7.02
N LEU A 78 -10.45 -5.07 -6.54
CA LEU A 78 -9.84 -3.79 -6.90
C LEU A 78 -8.40 -3.68 -6.36
N ILE A 79 -8.16 -4.08 -5.11
CA ILE A 79 -6.82 -4.09 -4.52
C ILE A 79 -5.90 -5.00 -5.33
N ASP A 80 -6.35 -6.20 -5.71
CA ASP A 80 -5.57 -7.13 -6.52
C ASP A 80 -5.26 -6.58 -7.92
N GLU A 81 -6.25 -5.96 -8.58
CA GLU A 81 -6.05 -5.28 -9.87
C GLU A 81 -4.98 -4.18 -9.76
N LEU A 82 -5.09 -3.31 -8.75
CA LEU A 82 -4.14 -2.23 -8.52
C LEU A 82 -2.75 -2.74 -8.15
N MET A 83 -2.67 -3.82 -7.36
CA MET A 83 -1.41 -4.47 -7.01
C MET A 83 -0.75 -5.08 -8.24
N ARG A 84 -1.51 -5.78 -9.10
CA ARG A 84 -1.01 -6.31 -10.38
C ARG A 84 -0.53 -5.20 -11.31
N HIS A 85 -1.22 -4.06 -11.32
CA HIS A 85 -0.77 -2.89 -12.08
C HIS A 85 0.50 -2.28 -11.51
N ALA A 86 0.57 -2.15 -10.17
CA ALA A 86 1.70 -1.54 -9.51
C ALA A 86 2.97 -2.37 -9.69
N THR A 87 2.88 -3.68 -9.47
CA THR A 87 3.99 -4.65 -9.54
C THR A 87 4.53 -4.94 -10.95
N GLN A 88 4.06 -4.25 -11.98
CA GLN A 88 4.59 -4.40 -13.34
C GLN A 88 6.07 -3.99 -13.41
N LYS A 89 6.87 -4.76 -14.17
CA LYS A 89 8.32 -4.51 -14.34
C LYS A 89 8.68 -3.09 -14.77
N LYS A 90 7.79 -2.40 -15.48
CA LYS A 90 7.97 -1.01 -15.93
C LYS A 90 7.98 0.03 -14.79
N TYR A 91 7.42 -0.33 -13.63
CA TYR A 91 7.41 0.49 -12.42
C TYR A 91 8.34 -0.07 -11.34
N GLU A 92 9.00 -1.20 -11.59
CA GLU A 92 9.85 -1.88 -10.63
C GLU A 92 11.25 -1.25 -10.64
N TYR A 93 11.65 -0.69 -9.50
CA TYR A 93 13.04 -0.31 -9.27
C TYR A 93 13.79 -1.46 -8.56
N ARG A 94 14.86 -1.97 -9.19
CA ARG A 94 15.75 -2.97 -8.59
C ARG A 94 17.09 -2.37 -8.24
N HIS A 95 17.34 -2.20 -6.95
CA HIS A 95 18.64 -1.76 -6.47
C HIS A 95 19.66 -2.92 -6.49
N ARG A 96 20.80 -2.70 -7.15
CA ARG A 96 21.96 -3.61 -7.09
C ARG A 96 22.93 -3.13 -6.02
N TRP A 97 22.97 -3.85 -4.90
CA TRP A 97 23.88 -3.57 -3.78
C TRP A 97 25.35 -3.72 -4.22
N ARG A 98 26.19 -2.76 -3.84
CA ARG A 98 27.66 -2.86 -3.89
C ARG A 98 28.22 -2.88 -2.46
N ARG A 99 29.52 -3.05 -2.25
CA ARG A 99 30.13 -2.84 -0.91
C ARG A 99 30.22 -1.33 -0.63
N HIS A 100 29.78 -0.91 0.56
CA HIS A 100 29.72 0.49 1.07
C HIS A 100 28.63 1.47 0.55
N PRO A 101 27.49 1.09 -0.05
CA PRO A 101 26.43 2.04 -0.34
C PRO A 101 25.59 2.34 0.91
N VAL A 102 25.43 3.62 1.21
CA VAL A 102 24.34 4.12 2.05
C VAL A 102 23.21 4.53 1.10
N LEU A 103 22.05 3.92 1.27
CA LEU A 103 20.83 4.31 0.56
C LEU A 103 19.97 5.13 1.51
N LEU A 104 19.87 6.43 1.24
CA LEU A 104 18.89 7.32 1.84
C LEU A 104 17.73 7.46 0.86
N PHE A 105 16.58 6.93 1.23
CA PHE A 105 15.33 7.25 0.55
C PHE A 105 14.82 8.55 1.18
N GLY A 106 14.92 9.67 0.45
CA GLY A 106 14.61 11.02 0.97
C GLY A 106 13.13 11.22 1.33
N ASP A 107 12.28 10.33 0.85
CA ASP A 107 10.84 10.40 0.87
C ASP A 107 10.30 9.11 1.48
N GLY A 108 10.25 9.06 2.82
CA GLY A 108 9.63 7.97 3.60
C GLY A 108 8.14 7.74 3.31
N LEU A 109 7.57 8.53 2.40
CA LEU A 109 6.24 8.37 1.82
C LEU A 109 6.21 7.39 0.63
N CYS A 110 7.35 7.14 -0.03
CA CYS A 110 7.42 6.43 -1.31
C CYS A 110 8.28 5.15 -1.29
N CYS A 111 8.99 4.81 -0.22
CA CYS A 111 9.80 3.59 -0.22
C CYS A 111 9.58 2.70 1.00
N CYS A 112 8.86 1.58 0.80
CA CYS A 112 8.82 0.46 1.73
C CYS A 112 9.44 -0.77 1.05
N ARG A 113 10.33 -1.48 1.77
CA ARG A 113 11.28 -2.50 1.27
C ARG A 113 10.66 -3.78 0.66
N THR A 114 9.34 -3.86 0.55
CA THR A 114 8.56 -4.91 -0.15
C THR A 114 7.24 -4.33 -0.68
N PHE A 115 7.26 -3.06 -1.11
CA PHE A 115 6.09 -2.32 -1.57
C PHE A 115 6.41 -1.72 -2.92
N VAL A 116 5.53 -1.97 -3.88
CA VAL A 116 5.66 -1.33 -5.18
C VAL A 116 4.99 0.02 -5.11
N CYS A 117 5.80 1.06 -4.94
CA CYS A 117 5.34 2.44 -5.01
C CYS A 117 5.40 2.90 -6.46
N CYS A 118 4.26 2.84 -7.15
CA CYS A 118 4.12 3.47 -8.46
C CYS A 118 3.85 4.94 -8.27
N CYS A 119 4.89 5.77 -8.43
CA CYS A 119 4.68 7.17 -8.79
C CYS A 119 4.08 7.17 -10.20
N PHE A 120 2.80 7.54 -10.32
CA PHE A 120 2.23 7.80 -11.63
C PHE A 120 2.88 9.07 -12.20
N ARG A 121 3.43 8.94 -13.40
CA ARG A 121 3.67 10.06 -14.30
C ARG A 121 2.45 10.25 -15.19
#